data_AF-A0A931T109-F1
#
_entry.id   AF-A0A931T109-F1
#
_cell.length_a   1.000
_cell.length_b   1.000
_cell.length_c   1.000
_cell.angle_alpha   90.00
_cell.angle_beta   90.00
_cell.angle_gamma   90.00
#
_symmetry.space_group_name_H-M   'P 1'
#
loop_
_entity.id
_entity.type
_entity.pdbx_description
1 polymer ?
#
loop_
_entity_poly.entity_id
_entity_poly.type
_entity_poly.pdbx_seq_one_letter_code
_entity_poly.pdbx_strand_id
1 'polypeptide(L)'
;MIAKDMTVRDVLTRYPHLVSVFEAHGLSGCGGPGGPVEPIALFASIHKVDPQALLRELNDKALLGGPPAQAQEADQPPGSHYRLFLKTSLVLAVLVGFALGVIALASRTRLLPLGWYGEWVPVHGHVQLYGWISLFLMGVAYQVLPRFVGRRLLSQRLVLGSYGLVLGGIGLWSVGSLMGEMWVQVAAGVLEVAGA
;
A
#
# COMPACT_ATOMS: atom_id res chain seq x y z
N MET A 1 -33.91 -13.11 -6.85
CA MET A 1 -33.15 -14.30 -6.48
C MET A 1 -31.70 -14.05 -6.83
N ILE A 2 -30.79 -14.28 -5.90
CA ILE A 2 -29.33 -14.18 -6.07
C ILE A 2 -28.86 -15.47 -6.74
N ALA A 3 -28.19 -15.33 -7.89
CA ALA A 3 -27.72 -16.44 -8.68
C ALA A 3 -26.20 -16.67 -8.50
N LYS A 4 -25.74 -17.88 -8.83
CA LYS A 4 -24.35 -18.33 -8.61
C LYS A 4 -23.30 -17.57 -9.44
N ASP A 5 -23.73 -16.98 -10.54
CA ASP A 5 -22.97 -16.22 -11.53
C ASP A 5 -22.94 -14.72 -11.23
N MET A 6 -23.79 -14.23 -10.32
CA MET A 6 -23.68 -12.87 -9.81
C MET A 6 -22.35 -12.70 -9.05
N THR A 7 -21.78 -11.51 -9.12
CA THR A 7 -20.58 -11.20 -8.34
C THR A 7 -20.96 -10.77 -6.93
N VAL A 8 -20.01 -10.89 -6.00
CA VAL A 8 -20.16 -10.37 -4.63
C VAL A 8 -20.47 -8.87 -4.67
N ARG A 9 -19.83 -8.14 -5.59
CA ARG A 9 -20.06 -6.71 -5.82
C ARG A 9 -21.50 -6.42 -6.26
N ASP A 10 -22.03 -7.16 -7.22
CA ASP A 10 -23.40 -6.93 -7.74
C ASP A 10 -24.45 -7.17 -6.65
N VAL A 11 -24.26 -8.25 -5.88
CA VAL A 11 -25.16 -8.60 -4.78
C VAL A 11 -25.13 -7.55 -3.69
N LEU A 12 -23.96 -7.09 -3.25
CA LEU A 12 -23.87 -6.11 -2.17
C LEU A 12 -24.20 -4.68 -2.62
N THR A 13 -24.07 -4.38 -3.91
CA THR A 13 -24.62 -3.15 -4.50
C THR A 13 -26.15 -3.14 -4.41
N ARG A 14 -26.78 -4.29 -4.68
CA ARG A 14 -28.24 -4.42 -4.68
C ARG A 14 -28.84 -4.68 -3.29
N TYR A 15 -28.08 -5.35 -2.42
CA TYR A 15 -28.49 -5.81 -1.09
C TYR A 15 -27.37 -5.56 -0.06
N PRO A 16 -27.12 -4.30 0.33
CA PRO A 16 -26.00 -3.96 1.23
C PRO A 16 -26.04 -4.69 2.58
N HIS A 17 -27.23 -5.03 3.06
CA HIS A 17 -27.42 -5.73 4.34
C HIS A 17 -26.87 -7.17 4.36
N LEU A 18 -26.64 -7.77 3.19
CA LEU A 18 -26.13 -9.15 3.08
C LEU A 18 -24.62 -9.26 3.34
N VAL A 19 -23.91 -8.16 3.59
CA VAL A 19 -22.48 -8.19 3.97
C VAL A 19 -22.24 -9.09 5.19
N SER A 20 -23.17 -9.05 6.15
CA SER A 20 -23.15 -9.89 7.35
C SER A 20 -23.17 -11.40 7.06
N VAL A 21 -23.78 -11.81 5.94
CA VAL A 21 -23.80 -13.21 5.50
C VAL A 21 -22.42 -13.61 5.01
N PHE A 22 -21.77 -12.79 4.19
CA PHE A 22 -20.41 -13.06 3.75
C PHE A 22 -19.44 -13.12 4.94
N GLU A 23 -19.56 -12.18 5.89
CA GLU A 23 -18.74 -12.18 7.11
C GLU A 23 -18.96 -13.44 7.97
N ALA A 24 -20.21 -13.91 8.12
CA ALA A 24 -20.52 -15.14 8.84
C ALA A 24 -19.88 -16.39 8.22
N HIS A 25 -19.65 -16.37 6.90
CA HIS A 25 -18.95 -17.42 6.17
C HIS A 25 -17.43 -17.18 6.06
N GLY A 26 -16.87 -16.19 6.78
CA GLY A 26 -15.44 -15.88 6.75
C GLY A 26 -14.98 -15.15 5.49
N LEU A 27 -15.91 -14.58 4.73
CA LEU A 27 -15.67 -13.88 3.45
C LEU A 27 -15.66 -12.35 3.62
N SER A 28 -15.09 -11.89 4.73
CA SER A 28 -15.07 -10.47 5.10
C SER A 28 -14.27 -9.59 4.13
N GLY A 29 -14.62 -8.31 4.03
CA GLY A 29 -13.83 -7.30 3.32
C GLY A 29 -13.92 -7.31 1.79
N CYS A 30 -14.72 -8.20 1.20
CA CYS A 30 -14.85 -8.34 -0.25
C CYS A 30 -16.01 -7.51 -0.85
N GLY A 31 -16.73 -6.75 -0.03
CA GLY A 31 -18.06 -6.25 -0.40
C GLY A 31 -18.20 -4.81 -0.91
N GLY A 32 -17.10 -4.09 -1.11
CA GLY A 32 -17.14 -2.69 -1.55
C GLY A 32 -17.18 -2.48 -3.08
N PRO A 33 -17.09 -1.21 -3.54
CA PRO A 33 -16.98 -0.87 -4.97
C PRO A 33 -15.80 -1.54 -5.69
N GLY A 34 -14.78 -1.96 -4.94
CA GLY A 34 -13.62 -2.72 -5.42
C GLY A 34 -13.71 -4.24 -5.18
N GLY A 35 -14.87 -4.77 -4.81
CA GLY A 35 -15.08 -6.19 -4.53
C GLY A 35 -14.78 -7.10 -5.72
N PRO A 36 -14.65 -8.42 -5.50
CA PRO A 36 -14.31 -9.37 -6.56
C PRO A 36 -15.32 -9.33 -7.71
N VAL A 37 -14.81 -9.42 -8.93
CA VAL A 37 -15.63 -9.45 -10.17
C VAL A 37 -15.91 -10.87 -10.64
N GLU A 38 -15.39 -11.86 -9.94
CA GLU A 38 -15.69 -13.27 -10.15
C GLU A 38 -17.09 -13.66 -9.62
N PRO A 39 -17.69 -14.73 -10.19
CA PRO A 39 -18.91 -15.33 -9.69
C PRO A 39 -18.83 -15.74 -8.21
N ILE A 40 -19.92 -15.54 -7.45
CA ILE A 40 -20.03 -15.94 -6.04
C ILE A 40 -19.66 -17.40 -5.83
N ALA A 41 -20.07 -18.30 -6.72
CA ALA A 41 -19.75 -19.71 -6.58
C ALA A 41 -18.25 -20.01 -6.71
N LEU A 42 -17.56 -19.29 -7.61
CA LEU A 42 -16.11 -19.42 -7.75
C LEU A 42 -15.41 -18.86 -6.51
N PHE A 43 -15.82 -17.67 -6.10
CA PHE A 43 -15.29 -16.99 -4.91
C PHE A 43 -15.45 -17.84 -3.64
N ALA A 44 -16.63 -18.38 -3.39
CA ALA A 44 -16.89 -19.26 -2.25
C ALA A 44 -16.02 -20.53 -2.29
N SER A 45 -15.91 -21.16 -3.47
CA SER A 45 -15.10 -22.39 -3.64
C SER A 45 -13.61 -22.16 -3.35
N ILE A 46 -13.05 -21.03 -3.81
CA ILE A 46 -11.65 -20.65 -3.53
C ILE A 46 -11.40 -20.50 -2.02
N HIS A 47 -12.41 -20.00 -1.29
CA HIS A 47 -12.36 -19.81 0.15
C HIS A 47 -12.86 -21.03 0.95
N LYS A 48 -13.09 -22.17 0.29
CA LYS A 48 -13.58 -23.42 0.90
C LYS A 48 -14.93 -23.28 1.61
N VAL A 49 -15.77 -22.36 1.14
CA VAL A 49 -17.16 -22.18 1.56
C VAL A 49 -18.06 -22.91 0.57
N ASP A 50 -19.05 -23.66 1.05
CA ASP A 50 -20.03 -24.34 0.18
C ASP A 50 -20.88 -23.29 -0.57
N PRO A 51 -20.76 -23.22 -1.92
CA PRO A 51 -21.52 -22.26 -2.72
C PRO A 51 -23.03 -22.42 -2.56
N GLN A 52 -23.52 -23.64 -2.39
CA GLN A 52 -24.96 -23.89 -2.32
C GLN A 52 -25.55 -23.49 -0.97
N ALA A 53 -24.84 -23.77 0.13
CA ALA A 53 -25.21 -23.27 1.45
C ALA A 53 -25.23 -21.74 1.49
N LEU A 54 -24.18 -21.09 0.97
CA LEU A 54 -24.08 -19.63 0.93
C LEU A 54 -25.21 -19.01 0.09
N LEU A 55 -25.48 -19.53 -1.11
CA LEU A 55 -26.55 -19.01 -1.98
C LEU A 55 -27.94 -19.18 -1.37
N ARG A 56 -28.20 -20.28 -0.65
CA ARG A 56 -29.47 -20.46 0.07
C ARG A 56 -29.65 -19.38 1.13
N GLU A 57 -28.65 -19.19 1.99
CA GLU A 57 -28.73 -18.19 3.06
C GLU A 57 -28.87 -16.75 2.52
N LEU A 58 -28.13 -16.43 1.45
CA LEU A 58 -28.24 -15.14 0.77
C LEU A 58 -29.66 -14.90 0.23
N ASN A 59 -30.27 -15.90 -0.40
CA ASN A 59 -31.63 -15.79 -0.93
C ASN A 59 -32.69 -15.69 0.18
N ASP A 60 -32.53 -16.45 1.26
CA ASP A 60 -33.44 -16.42 2.40
C ASP A 60 -33.43 -15.03 3.05
N LYS A 61 -32.25 -14.46 3.29
CA LYS A 61 -32.10 -13.13 3.92
C LYS A 61 -32.39 -11.97 2.98
N ALA A 62 -32.24 -12.14 1.67
CA ALA A 62 -32.60 -11.12 0.69
C ALA A 62 -34.11 -10.79 0.68
N LEU A 63 -34.96 -11.77 1.03
CA LEU A 63 -36.41 -11.61 1.10
C LEU A 63 -36.89 -10.99 2.42
N LEU A 64 -36.17 -11.26 3.51
CA LEU A 64 -36.56 -10.85 4.85
C LEU A 64 -36.38 -9.35 5.08
N GLY A 65 -35.48 -8.70 4.34
CA GLY A 65 -35.11 -7.30 4.55
C GLY A 65 -34.46 -7.12 5.93
N GLY A 66 -33.17 -6.85 5.96
CA GLY A 66 -32.52 -6.47 7.21
C GLY A 66 -32.82 -5.01 7.59
N PRO A 67 -32.64 -4.60 8.86
CA PRO A 67 -32.21 -3.22 9.08
C PRO A 67 -31.06 -2.96 8.08
N PRO A 68 -30.98 -1.77 7.45
CA PRO A 68 -29.83 -1.47 6.61
C PRO A 68 -28.62 -1.89 7.43
N ALA A 69 -27.78 -2.81 6.90
CA ALA A 69 -26.56 -3.17 7.59
C ALA A 69 -26.03 -1.84 8.07
N GLN A 70 -25.89 -1.69 9.40
CA GLN A 70 -25.32 -0.47 9.93
C GLN A 70 -24.15 -0.20 9.02
N ALA A 71 -24.12 0.99 8.42
CA ALA A 71 -23.09 1.41 7.48
C ALA A 71 -21.75 1.54 8.23
N GLN A 72 -21.40 0.49 8.96
CA GLN A 72 -20.14 0.19 9.55
C GLN A 72 -19.32 -0.29 8.37
N GLU A 73 -18.62 0.70 7.81
CA GLU A 73 -17.38 0.57 7.07
C GLU A 73 -17.47 0.34 5.56
N ALA A 74 -18.65 0.48 4.96
CA ALA A 74 -18.72 0.82 3.54
C ALA A 74 -18.27 2.28 3.37
N ASP A 75 -17.14 2.47 2.69
CA ASP A 75 -16.55 3.74 2.26
C ASP A 75 -15.59 4.43 3.24
N GLN A 76 -14.42 3.82 3.44
CA GLN A 76 -13.20 4.60 3.67
C GLN A 76 -12.37 4.53 2.40
N PRO A 77 -12.03 5.66 1.74
CA PRO A 77 -11.14 5.63 0.59
C PRO A 77 -9.85 4.91 1.03
N PRO A 78 -9.31 4.00 0.20
CA PRO A 78 -8.12 3.24 0.57
C PRO A 78 -7.05 4.23 0.99
N GLY A 79 -6.58 4.19 2.26
CA GLY A 79 -5.80 5.28 2.89
C GLY A 79 -4.99 6.07 1.88
N SER A 80 -5.52 7.22 1.43
CA SER A 80 -5.26 7.74 0.06
C SER A 80 -3.78 7.98 -0.23
N HIS A 81 -2.99 8.12 0.83
CA HIS A 81 -1.60 8.46 0.81
C HIS A 81 -0.67 7.28 0.48
N TYR A 82 -1.08 6.00 0.49
CA TYR A 82 -0.16 4.91 0.08
C TYR A 82 0.35 5.09 -1.37
N ARG A 83 -0.48 5.66 -2.25
CA ARG A 83 -0.09 5.97 -3.64
C ARG A 83 1.00 7.02 -3.72
N LEU A 84 1.08 7.90 -2.72
CA LEU A 84 2.16 8.88 -2.62
C LEU A 84 3.48 8.15 -2.47
N PHE A 85 3.60 7.24 -1.49
CA PHE A 85 4.79 6.41 -1.26
C PHE A 85 5.19 5.60 -2.49
N LEU A 86 4.23 4.95 -3.16
CA LEU A 86 4.52 4.16 -4.35
C LEU A 86 4.98 5.02 -5.54
N LYS A 87 4.33 6.16 -5.78
CA LYS A 87 4.72 7.06 -6.86
C LYS A 87 6.08 7.70 -6.58
N THR A 88 6.31 8.16 -5.36
CA THR A 88 7.58 8.83 -5.01
C THR A 88 8.73 7.85 -4.99
N SER A 89 8.53 6.62 -4.52
CA SER A 89 9.57 5.59 -4.56
C SER A 89 9.99 5.25 -5.99
N LEU A 90 9.03 5.10 -6.92
CA LEU A 90 9.33 4.85 -8.33
C LEU A 90 10.01 6.06 -8.98
N VAL A 91 9.56 7.28 -8.68
CA VAL A 91 10.18 8.52 -9.19
C VAL A 91 11.61 8.65 -8.68
N LEU A 92 11.84 8.42 -7.39
CA LEU A 92 13.18 8.46 -6.79
C LEU A 92 14.06 7.36 -7.38
N ALA A 93 13.56 6.13 -7.54
CA ALA A 93 14.31 5.04 -8.17
C ALA A 93 14.75 5.41 -9.58
N VAL A 94 13.79 5.82 -10.43
CA VAL A 94 13.99 6.02 -11.87
C VAL A 94 14.76 7.29 -12.17
N LEU A 95 14.33 8.43 -11.61
CA LEU A 95 14.88 9.72 -11.98
C LEU A 95 16.12 10.10 -11.16
N VAL A 96 16.21 9.66 -9.91
CA VAL A 96 17.32 10.04 -9.01
C VAL A 96 18.30 8.90 -8.85
N GLY A 97 17.85 7.74 -8.38
CA GLY A 97 18.67 6.56 -8.11
C GLY A 97 19.45 6.10 -9.34
N PHE A 98 18.77 5.74 -10.42
CA PHE A 98 19.46 5.29 -11.65
C PHE A 98 20.29 6.39 -12.30
N ALA A 99 19.85 7.66 -12.26
CA ALA A 99 20.66 8.78 -12.77
C ALA A 99 21.98 8.92 -12.00
N LEU A 100 21.93 8.86 -10.66
CA LEU A 100 23.13 8.85 -9.81
C LEU A 100 24.01 7.61 -10.07
N GLY A 101 23.40 6.45 -10.37
CA GLY A 101 24.14 5.25 -10.73
C GLY A 101 24.90 5.41 -12.07
N VAL A 102 24.27 6.03 -13.06
CA VAL A 102 24.91 6.37 -14.34
C VAL A 102 26.03 7.39 -14.13
N ILE A 103 25.81 8.42 -13.31
CA ILE A 103 26.84 9.41 -12.96
C ILE A 103 28.01 8.73 -12.27
N ALA A 104 27.77 7.87 -11.27
CA ALA A 104 28.82 7.12 -10.59
C ALA A 104 29.64 6.28 -11.59
N LEU A 105 28.98 5.55 -12.49
CA LEU A 105 29.65 4.75 -13.52
C LEU A 105 30.47 5.63 -14.50
N ALA A 106 29.91 6.75 -14.94
CA ALA A 106 30.59 7.71 -15.83
C ALA A 106 31.82 8.34 -15.15
N SER A 107 31.72 8.69 -13.86
CA SER A 107 32.83 9.20 -13.06
C SER A 107 33.93 8.15 -12.88
N ARG A 108 33.57 6.86 -12.71
CA ARG A 108 34.55 5.76 -12.62
C ARG A 108 35.33 5.55 -13.92
N THR A 109 34.64 5.69 -15.05
CA THR A 109 35.20 5.52 -16.40
C THR A 109 35.85 6.78 -16.96
N ARG A 110 35.79 7.90 -16.21
CA ARG A 110 36.27 9.23 -16.61
C ARG A 110 35.60 9.77 -17.88
N LEU A 111 34.37 9.33 -18.17
CA LEU A 111 33.56 9.83 -19.29
C LEU A 111 33.03 11.24 -19.02
N LEU A 112 32.75 11.57 -17.75
CA LEU A 112 32.27 12.88 -17.31
C LEU A 112 33.10 13.37 -16.12
N PRO A 113 33.51 14.66 -16.07
CA PRO A 113 34.27 15.22 -14.95
C PRO A 113 33.34 15.64 -13.79
N LEU A 114 32.41 14.78 -13.39
CA LEU A 114 31.36 15.08 -12.40
C LEU A 114 31.77 14.74 -10.95
N GLY A 115 33.05 14.80 -10.60
CA GLY A 115 33.52 14.48 -9.24
C GLY A 115 33.89 13.01 -9.02
N TRP A 116 34.14 12.63 -7.77
CA TRP A 116 34.75 11.34 -7.43
C TRP A 116 33.69 10.24 -7.32
N TYR A 117 34.00 9.05 -7.85
CA TYR A 117 33.16 7.85 -7.73
C TYR A 117 32.72 7.57 -6.27
N GLY A 118 33.60 7.84 -5.31
CA GLY A 118 33.34 7.62 -3.88
C GLY A 118 32.24 8.50 -3.29
N GLU A 119 31.91 9.64 -3.89
CA GLU A 119 30.84 10.54 -3.42
C GLU A 119 29.47 10.11 -3.93
N TRP A 120 29.39 9.65 -5.18
CA TRP A 120 28.11 9.31 -5.82
C TRP A 120 27.58 7.94 -5.44
N VAL A 121 28.46 6.97 -5.19
CA VAL A 121 28.05 5.59 -4.86
C VAL A 121 27.27 5.51 -3.55
N PRO A 122 27.70 6.14 -2.44
CA PRO A 122 26.92 6.13 -1.20
C PRO A 122 25.54 6.77 -1.39
N VAL A 123 25.48 7.93 -2.06
CA VAL A 123 24.21 8.63 -2.32
C VAL A 123 23.28 7.81 -3.22
N HIS A 124 23.81 7.22 -4.29
CA HIS A 124 23.06 6.29 -5.13
C HIS A 124 22.48 5.12 -4.32
N GLY A 125 23.31 4.45 -3.53
CA GLY A 125 22.91 3.30 -2.73
C GLY A 125 21.84 3.67 -1.71
N HIS A 126 22.00 4.79 -1.03
CA HIS A 126 21.05 5.25 -0.01
C HIS A 126 19.70 5.64 -0.61
N VAL A 127 19.69 6.37 -1.73
CA VAL A 127 18.46 6.70 -2.47
C VAL A 127 17.77 5.43 -2.99
N GLN A 128 18.51 4.40 -3.43
CA GLN A 128 17.88 3.15 -3.85
C GLN A 128 17.34 2.30 -2.69
N LEU A 129 18.04 2.24 -1.56
CA LEU A 129 17.55 1.47 -0.41
C LEU A 129 16.37 2.16 0.27
N TYR A 130 16.55 3.40 0.72
CA TYR A 130 15.52 4.11 1.50
C TYR A 130 14.50 4.81 0.61
N GLY A 131 14.95 5.43 -0.49
CA GLY A 131 14.08 6.14 -1.41
C GLY A 131 13.23 5.22 -2.30
N TRP A 132 13.76 4.08 -2.72
CA TRP A 132 12.98 3.10 -3.49
C TRP A 132 12.43 1.97 -2.62
N ILE A 133 13.28 1.09 -2.10
CA ILE A 133 12.82 -0.16 -1.47
C ILE A 133 11.98 0.12 -0.21
N SER A 134 12.48 0.93 0.73
CA SER A 134 11.77 1.21 1.98
C SER A 134 10.45 1.95 1.76
N LEU A 135 10.46 3.07 1.02
CA LEU A 135 9.22 3.80 0.69
C LEU A 135 8.22 2.92 -0.08
N PHE A 136 8.69 2.08 -1.00
CA PHE A 136 7.82 1.14 -1.71
C PHE A 136 7.17 0.12 -0.76
N LEU A 137 7.97 -0.50 0.12
CA LEU A 137 7.50 -1.45 1.13
C LEU A 137 6.50 -0.81 2.08
N MET A 138 6.75 0.40 2.56
CA MET A 138 5.82 1.15 3.40
C MET A 138 4.50 1.43 2.65
N GLY A 139 4.57 1.84 1.38
CA GLY A 139 3.39 2.04 0.54
C GLY A 139 2.55 0.77 0.40
N VAL A 140 3.19 -0.37 0.11
CA VAL A 140 2.50 -1.66 0.06
C VAL A 140 1.93 -2.04 1.44
N ALA A 141 2.68 -1.85 2.52
CA ALA A 141 2.24 -2.16 3.87
C ALA A 141 1.00 -1.34 4.27
N TYR A 142 0.99 -0.03 4.02
CA TYR A 142 -0.18 0.81 4.29
C TYR A 142 -1.40 0.47 3.44
N GLN A 143 -1.20 -0.12 2.26
CA GLN A 143 -2.30 -0.65 1.45
C GLN A 143 -2.79 -2.01 1.99
N VAL A 144 -1.88 -2.91 2.32
CA VAL A 144 -2.18 -4.34 2.49
C VAL A 144 -2.51 -4.67 3.95
N LEU A 145 -1.75 -4.14 4.91
CA LEU A 145 -1.86 -4.50 6.33
C LEU A 145 -3.24 -4.20 6.95
N PRO A 146 -3.88 -3.04 6.70
CA PRO A 146 -5.21 -2.76 7.24
C PRO A 146 -6.27 -3.77 6.78
N ARG A 147 -6.10 -4.32 5.58
CA ARG A 147 -7.03 -5.30 4.98
C ARG A 147 -6.88 -6.67 5.61
N PHE A 148 -5.65 -7.09 5.93
CA PHE A 148 -5.41 -8.38 6.58
C PHE A 148 -5.83 -8.39 8.05
N VAL A 149 -5.58 -7.29 8.77
CA VAL A 149 -5.88 -7.20 10.21
C VAL A 149 -7.33 -6.81 10.48
N GLY A 150 -8.06 -6.34 9.45
CA GLY A 150 -9.44 -5.87 9.59
C GLY A 150 -9.56 -4.64 10.50
N ARG A 151 -8.47 -3.87 10.64
CA ARG A 151 -8.42 -2.66 11.48
C ARG A 151 -7.96 -1.47 10.66
N ARG A 152 -8.52 -0.30 10.97
CA ARG A 152 -8.12 0.97 10.35
C ARG A 152 -6.71 1.37 10.78
N LEU A 153 -6.05 2.16 9.94
CA LEU A 153 -4.83 2.86 10.35
C LEU A 153 -5.15 3.85 11.48
N LEU A 154 -4.28 3.91 12.49
CA LEU A 154 -4.46 4.75 13.68
C LEU A 154 -4.64 6.24 13.34
N SER A 155 -3.92 6.75 12.34
CA SER A 155 -4.03 8.15 11.91
C SER A 155 -3.41 8.37 10.53
N GLN A 156 -4.13 9.07 9.65
CA GLN A 156 -3.59 9.50 8.35
C GLN A 156 -2.47 10.55 8.50
N ARG A 157 -2.50 11.35 9.58
CA ARG A 157 -1.44 12.33 9.86
C ARG A 157 -0.12 11.66 10.22
N LEU A 158 -0.17 10.51 10.93
CA LEU A 158 1.02 9.73 11.23
C LEU A 158 1.65 9.14 9.97
N VAL A 159 0.82 8.70 9.01
CA VAL A 159 1.29 8.23 7.69
C VAL A 159 1.99 9.35 6.89
N LEU A 160 1.45 10.57 6.93
CA LEU A 160 2.13 11.71 6.29
C LEU A 160 3.38 12.15 7.07
N GLY A 161 3.36 12.01 8.40
CA GLY A 161 4.51 12.27 9.26
C GLY A 161 5.66 11.31 8.96
N SER A 162 5.39 10.01 8.89
CA SER A 162 6.39 9.00 8.51
C SER A 162 6.97 9.25 7.13
N TYR A 163 6.11 9.56 6.16
CA TYR A 163 6.53 9.97 4.82
C TYR A 163 7.53 11.14 4.84
N GLY A 164 7.19 12.21 5.57
CA GLY A 164 8.02 13.39 5.68
C GLY A 164 9.36 13.12 6.39
N LEU A 165 9.34 12.32 7.45
CA LEU A 165 10.54 11.92 8.19
C LEU A 165 11.50 11.12 7.32
N VAL A 166 11.01 10.13 6.57
CA VAL A 166 11.83 9.31 5.68
C VAL A 166 12.41 10.16 4.53
N LEU A 167 11.60 10.98 3.86
CA LEU A 167 12.12 11.84 2.79
C LEU A 167 13.10 12.89 3.28
N GLY A 168 12.81 13.52 4.43
CA GLY A 168 13.71 14.47 5.06
C GLY A 168 15.03 13.82 5.45
N GLY A 169 14.97 12.61 5.99
CA GLY A 169 16.14 11.77 6.26
C GLY A 169 16.96 11.49 5.01
N ILE A 170 16.35 10.98 3.93
CA ILE A 170 17.08 10.68 2.68
C ILE A 170 17.77 11.93 2.12
N GLY A 171 17.06 13.06 2.11
CA GLY A 171 17.61 14.33 1.64
C GLY A 171 18.78 14.81 2.50
N LEU A 172 18.60 14.81 3.82
CA LEU A 172 19.62 15.24 4.77
C LEU A 172 20.84 14.33 4.75
N TRP A 173 20.63 13.01 4.64
CA TRP A 173 21.69 12.02 4.52
C TRP A 173 22.50 12.26 3.24
N SER A 174 21.81 12.49 2.11
CA SER A 174 22.46 12.75 0.82
C SER A 174 23.34 14.00 0.87
N VAL A 175 22.83 15.09 1.46
CA VAL A 175 23.60 16.33 1.67
C VAL A 175 24.78 16.09 2.62
N GLY A 176 24.55 15.44 3.74
CA GLY A 176 25.62 15.11 4.71
C GLY A 176 26.69 14.20 4.13
N SER A 177 26.34 13.31 3.22
CA SER A 177 27.29 12.47 2.48
C SER A 177 28.17 13.29 1.55
N LEU A 178 27.58 14.19 0.75
CA LEU A 178 28.31 15.06 -0.17
C LEU A 178 29.20 16.09 0.54
N MET A 179 28.80 16.54 1.75
CA MET A 179 29.58 17.46 2.57
C MET A 179 30.66 16.75 3.42
N GLY A 180 30.63 15.42 3.51
CA GLY A 180 31.50 14.66 4.42
C GLY A 180 31.15 14.82 5.91
N GLU A 181 29.93 15.26 6.23
CA GLU A 181 29.47 15.59 7.57
C GLU A 181 28.78 14.40 8.25
N MET A 182 29.54 13.59 8.98
CA MET A 182 29.05 12.36 9.62
C MET A 182 27.86 12.60 10.56
N TRP A 183 27.86 13.68 11.34
CA TRP A 183 26.78 13.97 12.30
C TRP A 183 25.46 14.28 11.61
N VAL A 184 25.51 14.89 10.43
CA VAL A 184 24.33 15.14 9.59
C VAL A 184 23.75 13.81 9.11
N GLN A 185 24.59 12.86 8.71
CA GLN A 185 24.17 11.52 8.29
C GLN A 185 23.56 10.71 9.45
N VAL A 186 24.11 10.83 10.67
CA VAL A 186 23.55 10.18 11.86
C VAL A 186 22.17 10.75 12.19
N ALA A 187 22.03 12.08 12.20
CA ALA A 187 20.74 12.73 12.45
C ALA A 187 19.70 12.35 11.37
N ALA A 188 20.14 12.25 10.11
CA ALA A 188 19.30 11.79 9.02
C ALA A 188 18.83 10.34 9.20
N GLY A 189 19.72 9.42 9.58
CA GLY A 189 19.34 8.03 9.85
C GLY A 189 18.32 7.89 10.99
N VAL A 190 18.39 8.76 12.02
CA VAL A 190 17.37 8.80 13.08
C VAL A 190 16.00 9.21 12.53
N LEU A 191 15.95 10.19 11.62
CA LEU A 191 14.70 10.58 10.97
C LEU A 191 14.10 9.42 10.15
N GLU A 192 14.93 8.71 9.39
CA GLU A 192 14.50 7.57 8.57
C GLU A 192 13.92 6.44 9.43
N VAL A 193 14.62 6.07 10.50
CA VAL A 193 14.17 5.01 11.42
C VAL A 193 12.94 5.44 12.21
N ALA A 194 12.83 6.71 12.60
CA ALA A 194 11.63 7.21 13.28
C ALA A 194 10.39 7.24 12.37
N GLY A 195 10.60 7.31 11.05
CA GLY A 195 9.53 7.27 10.07
C GLY A 195 9.14 5.85 9.61
N ALA A 196 10.09 4.92 9.54
CA ALA A 196 9.88 3.57 9.01
C ALA A 196 9.09 2.64 9.96
#